data_AF-A0A968A0T4-F1
#
_entry.id   AF-A0A968A0T4-F1
#
_cell.length_a   1.000
_cell.length_b   1.000
_cell.length_c   1.000
_cell.angle_alpha   90.00
_cell.angle_beta   90.00
_cell.angle_gamma   90.00
#
_symmetry.space_group_name_H-M   'P 1'
#
loop_
_entity.id
_entity.type
_entity.pdbx_description
1 polymer ?
#
loop_
_entity_poly.entity_id
_entity_poly.type
_entity_poly.pdbx_seq_one_letter_code
_entity_poly.pdbx_strand_id
1 'polypeptide(L)'
;MADNETVKMIADYMENGFLENIIDMFRHDLSLFSHLPEVMADERSRVRIGFVNLVETFLQEYPQEIRSTVPGIAGLLKNEKPELRADAAYMLEIIGDKRALSAIESAYNEENVEPVRQVLGDVIQTMKARM
;
A
#
# COMPACT_ATOMS: atom_id res chain seq x y z
N MET A 1 17.59 -0.74 -3.42
CA MET A 1 17.15 -2.10 -3.09
C MET A 1 16.79 -2.07 -1.63
N ALA A 2 15.57 -2.46 -1.27
CA ALA A 2 15.19 -2.59 0.13
C ALA A 2 16.11 -3.60 0.83
N ASP A 3 16.49 -3.31 2.06
CA ASP A 3 17.18 -4.30 2.88
C ASP A 3 16.18 -5.41 3.24
N ASN A 4 16.41 -6.61 2.70
CA ASN A 4 15.50 -7.75 2.83
C ASN A 4 15.35 -8.18 4.30
N GLU A 5 16.36 -7.94 5.15
CA GLU A 5 16.26 -8.19 6.58
C GLU A 5 15.31 -7.21 7.27
N THR A 6 15.42 -5.92 6.95
CA THR A 6 14.53 -4.87 7.47
C THR A 6 13.06 -5.09 7.06
N VAL A 7 12.79 -5.39 5.78
CA VAL A 7 11.42 -5.68 5.30
C VAL A 7 10.83 -6.87 6.07
N LYS A 8 11.61 -7.95 6.21
CA LYS A 8 11.18 -9.15 6.92
C LYS A 8 10.89 -8.86 8.40
N MET A 9 11.76 -8.11 9.07
CA MET A 9 11.58 -7.74 10.47
C MET A 9 10.29 -6.94 10.66
N ILE A 10 10.02 -5.92 9.82
CA ILE A 10 8.78 -5.13 9.89
C ILE A 10 7.57 -6.04 9.71
N ALA A 11 7.60 -6.91 8.70
CA ALA A 11 6.50 -7.82 8.42
C ALA A 11 6.28 -8.85 9.56
N ASP A 12 7.35 -9.38 10.15
CA ASP A 12 7.26 -10.29 11.29
C ASP A 12 6.67 -9.59 12.53
N TYR A 13 7.03 -8.33 12.78
CA TYR A 13 6.43 -7.56 13.87
C TYR A 13 4.94 -7.28 13.61
N MET A 14 4.58 -7.03 12.34
CA MET A 14 3.21 -6.81 11.92
C MET A 14 2.36 -8.06 12.13
N GLU A 15 2.88 -9.23 11.74
CA GLU A 15 2.23 -10.53 11.95
C GLU A 15 2.00 -10.83 13.44
N ASN A 16 2.90 -10.40 14.32
CA ASN A 16 2.78 -10.62 15.76
C ASN A 16 1.98 -9.52 16.49
N GLY A 17 1.46 -8.52 15.77
CA GLY A 17 0.63 -7.46 16.35
C GLY A 17 1.43 -6.38 17.10
N PHE A 18 2.73 -6.25 16.84
CA PHE A 18 3.60 -5.22 17.45
C PHE A 18 3.55 -3.89 16.68
N LEU A 19 2.35 -3.42 16.33
CA LEU A 19 2.18 -2.22 15.50
C LEU A 19 2.76 -0.96 16.16
N GLU A 20 2.57 -0.78 17.47
CA GLU A 20 3.13 0.37 18.21
C GLU A 20 4.66 0.44 18.11
N ASN A 21 5.34 -0.71 18.22
CA ASN A 21 6.78 -0.78 18.06
C ASN A 21 7.21 -0.38 16.64
N ILE A 22 6.48 -0.82 15.61
CA ILE A 22 6.75 -0.43 14.22
C ILE A 22 6.53 1.08 14.06
N ILE A 23 5.46 1.62 14.62
CA ILE A 23 5.17 3.06 14.55
C ILE A 23 6.33 3.86 15.18
N ASP A 24 6.80 3.46 16.37
CA ASP A 24 7.92 4.13 17.04
C ASP A 24 9.22 4.05 16.24
N MET A 25 9.48 2.93 15.57
CA MET A 25 10.63 2.78 14.66
C MET A 25 10.56 3.75 13.49
N PHE A 26 9.41 3.88 12.83
CA PHE A 26 9.23 4.79 11.70
C PHE A 26 9.31 6.26 12.11
N ARG A 27 8.79 6.62 13.30
CA ARG A 27 8.95 7.97 13.86
C ARG A 27 10.41 8.32 14.12
N HIS A 28 11.23 7.32 14.46
CA HIS A 28 12.66 7.51 14.68
C HIS A 28 13.47 7.53 13.37
N ASP A 29 13.12 6.67 12.42
CA ASP A 29 13.80 6.53 11.12
C ASP A 29 12.81 6.60 9.96
N LEU A 30 12.69 7.80 9.38
CA LEU A 30 11.82 8.05 8.23
C LEU A 30 12.31 7.35 6.94
N SER A 31 13.54 6.82 6.90
CA SER A 31 14.01 6.07 5.72
C SER A 31 13.24 4.76 5.52
N LEU A 32 12.63 4.24 6.60
CA LEU A 32 11.83 3.02 6.59
C LEU A 32 10.57 3.12 5.71
N PHE A 33 10.06 4.33 5.44
CA PHE A 33 8.94 4.53 4.51
C PHE A 33 9.25 4.00 3.10
N SER A 34 10.52 3.97 2.71
CA SER A 34 10.93 3.43 1.41
C SER A 34 10.71 1.92 1.27
N HIS A 35 10.50 1.19 2.38
CA HIS A 35 10.25 -0.25 2.41
C HIS A 35 8.76 -0.62 2.40
N LEU A 36 7.87 0.37 2.52
CA LEU A 36 6.43 0.13 2.58
C LEU A 36 5.88 -0.62 1.35
N PRO A 37 6.30 -0.34 0.10
CA PRO A 37 5.85 -1.12 -1.05
C PRO A 37 6.17 -2.62 -0.92
N GLU A 38 7.36 -2.98 -0.43
CA GLU A 38 7.76 -4.36 -0.22
C GLU A 38 7.03 -5.03 0.96
N VAL A 39 6.80 -4.31 2.06
CA VAL A 39 6.01 -4.81 3.20
C VAL A 39 4.55 -5.07 2.79
N MET A 40 3.98 -4.20 1.95
CA MET A 40 2.62 -4.38 1.43
C MET A 40 2.49 -5.64 0.56
N ALA A 41 3.54 -6.01 -0.15
CA ALA A 41 3.57 -7.20 -1.01
C ALA A 41 3.69 -8.52 -0.24
N ASP A 42 3.70 -8.49 1.10
CA ASP A 42 3.79 -9.69 1.93
C ASP A 42 2.56 -10.61 1.73
N GLU A 43 2.83 -11.91 1.61
CA GLU A 43 1.80 -12.92 1.34
C GLU A 43 0.83 -13.12 2.52
N ARG A 44 1.27 -12.79 3.74
CA ARG A 44 0.48 -12.97 4.95
C ARG A 44 -0.58 -11.87 5.06
N SER A 45 -1.85 -12.27 5.07
CA SER A 45 -2.96 -11.31 5.14
C SER A 45 -2.92 -10.42 6.39
N ARG A 46 -2.40 -10.92 7.51
CA ARG A 46 -2.28 -10.12 8.74
C ARG A 46 -1.25 -8.99 8.61
N VAL A 47 -0.14 -9.23 7.90
CA VAL A 47 0.82 -8.18 7.56
C VAL A 47 0.13 -7.09 6.73
N ARG A 48 -0.63 -7.47 5.71
CA ARG A 48 -1.34 -6.51 4.86
C ARG A 48 -2.42 -5.73 5.61
N ILE A 49 -3.15 -6.36 6.53
CA ILE A 49 -4.12 -5.67 7.41
C ILE A 49 -3.40 -4.66 8.32
N GLY A 50 -2.29 -5.06 8.95
CA GLY A 50 -1.50 -4.16 9.79
C GLY A 50 -0.89 -3.00 9.00
N PHE A 51 -0.50 -3.25 7.74
CA PHE A 51 -0.03 -2.22 6.81
C PHE A 51 -1.07 -1.12 6.59
N VAL A 52 -2.36 -1.47 6.45
CA VAL A 52 -3.45 -0.49 6.33
C VAL A 52 -3.45 0.46 7.52
N ASN A 53 -3.47 -0.09 8.73
CA ASN A 53 -3.48 0.70 9.96
C ASN A 53 -2.24 1.60 10.07
N LEU A 54 -1.08 1.09 9.65
CA LEU A 54 0.18 1.86 9.64
C LEU A 54 0.09 3.06 8.69
N VAL A 55 -0.42 2.84 7.47
CA VAL A 55 -0.61 3.91 6.48
C VAL A 55 -1.60 4.95 6.97
N GLU A 56 -2.75 4.54 7.51
CA GLU A 56 -3.75 5.48 8.06
C GLU A 56 -3.18 6.33 9.20
N THR A 57 -2.41 5.70 10.11
CA THR A 57 -1.71 6.41 11.19
C THR A 57 -0.79 7.48 10.62
N PHE A 58 0.07 7.11 9.67
CA PHE A 58 1.07 8.02 9.13
C PHE A 58 0.55 8.98 8.06
N LEU A 59 -0.64 8.78 7.50
CA LEU A 59 -1.29 9.80 6.69
C LEU A 59 -1.61 11.06 7.50
N GLN A 60 -1.82 10.92 8.81
CA GLN A 60 -2.04 12.06 9.71
C GLN A 60 -0.72 12.70 10.15
N GLU A 61 0.32 11.90 10.42
CA GLU A 61 1.59 12.38 10.99
C GLU A 61 2.63 12.79 9.93
N TYR A 62 2.78 11.98 8.87
CA TYR A 62 3.81 12.07 7.83
C TYR A 62 3.20 11.91 6.42
N PRO A 63 2.27 12.79 6.00
CA PRO A 63 1.55 12.62 4.73
C PRO A 63 2.45 12.69 3.51
N GLN A 64 3.59 13.40 3.56
CA GLN A 64 4.50 13.51 2.42
C GLN A 64 5.31 12.22 2.23
N GLU A 65 5.73 11.62 3.34
CA GLU A 65 6.46 10.37 3.40
C GLU A 65 5.57 9.24 2.86
N ILE A 66 4.31 9.16 3.30
CA ILE A 66 3.35 8.20 2.73
C ILE A 66 3.14 8.44 1.22
N ARG A 67 2.89 9.70 0.80
CA ARG A 67 2.72 10.03 -0.62
C ARG A 67 3.96 9.74 -1.47
N SER A 68 5.14 9.69 -0.87
CA SER A 68 6.37 9.31 -1.57
C SER A 68 6.39 7.83 -1.98
N THR A 69 5.61 6.98 -1.29
CA THR A 69 5.52 5.52 -1.56
C THR A 69 4.57 5.17 -2.70
N VAL A 70 3.72 6.12 -3.14
CA VAL A 70 2.69 5.92 -4.18
C VAL A 70 3.24 5.25 -5.45
N PRO A 71 4.41 5.65 -6.02
CA PRO A 71 4.94 4.97 -7.20
C PRO A 71 5.27 3.50 -6.96
N GLY A 72 5.78 3.15 -5.77
CA GLY A 72 6.09 1.78 -5.41
C GLY A 72 4.84 0.93 -5.25
N ILE A 73 3.84 1.45 -4.53
CA ILE A 73 2.54 0.78 -4.36
C ILE A 73 1.81 0.65 -5.71
N ALA A 74 1.86 1.66 -6.58
CA ALA A 74 1.30 1.59 -7.93
C ALA A 74 1.96 0.50 -8.79
N GLY A 75 3.22 0.16 -8.53
CA GLY A 75 3.88 -0.99 -9.17
C GLY A 75 3.18 -2.32 -8.88
N LEU A 76 2.55 -2.47 -7.70
CA LEU A 76 1.84 -3.69 -7.29
C LEU A 76 0.52 -3.90 -8.02
N LEU A 77 -0.01 -2.88 -8.73
CA LEU A 77 -1.14 -3.04 -9.64
C LEU A 77 -0.85 -4.02 -10.80
N LYS A 78 0.43 -4.36 -11.02
CA LYS A 78 0.88 -5.33 -12.03
C LYS A 78 1.37 -6.64 -11.41
N ASN A 79 1.11 -6.86 -10.12
CA ASN A 79 1.53 -8.08 -9.44
C ASN A 79 0.87 -9.32 -10.07
N GLU A 80 1.59 -10.45 -10.10
CA GLU A 80 1.07 -11.72 -10.60
C GLU A 80 -0.13 -12.22 -9.79
N LYS A 81 -0.16 -11.91 -8.49
CA LYS A 81 -1.22 -12.28 -7.56
C LYS A 81 -2.39 -11.30 -7.62
N PRO A 82 -3.60 -11.75 -8.02
CA PRO A 82 -4.78 -10.88 -8.13
C PRO A 82 -5.13 -10.16 -6.82
N GLU A 83 -4.96 -10.82 -5.67
CA GLU A 83 -5.22 -10.24 -4.35
C GLU A 83 -4.31 -9.04 -4.05
N LEU A 84 -3.04 -9.09 -4.44
CA LEU A 84 -2.11 -7.98 -4.25
C LEU A 84 -2.42 -6.80 -5.16
N ARG A 85 -2.98 -7.04 -6.36
CA ARG A 85 -3.45 -5.97 -7.25
C ARG A 85 -4.65 -5.22 -6.65
N ALA A 86 -5.61 -5.97 -6.10
CA ALA A 86 -6.77 -5.38 -5.43
C ALA A 86 -6.37 -4.60 -4.17
N ASP A 87 -5.50 -5.18 -3.33
CA ASP A 87 -4.98 -4.52 -2.14
C ASP A 87 -4.20 -3.24 -2.51
N ALA A 88 -3.40 -3.27 -3.59
CA ALA A 88 -2.70 -2.09 -4.13
C ALA A 88 -3.66 -0.97 -4.52
N ALA A 89 -4.72 -1.30 -5.25
CA ALA A 89 -5.75 -0.32 -5.61
C ALA A 89 -6.40 0.30 -4.37
N TYR A 90 -6.76 -0.52 -3.39
CA TYR A 90 -7.36 -0.07 -2.14
C TYR A 90 -6.43 0.84 -1.33
N MET A 91 -5.13 0.50 -1.21
CA MET A 91 -4.17 1.36 -0.52
C MET A 91 -3.97 2.71 -1.21
N LEU A 92 -3.95 2.73 -2.55
CA LEU A 92 -3.85 3.99 -3.30
C LEU A 92 -5.10 4.86 -3.09
N GLU A 93 -6.27 4.26 -2.92
CA GLU A 93 -7.49 4.98 -2.54
C GLU A 93 -7.38 5.62 -1.15
N ILE A 94 -6.89 4.86 -0.15
CA ILE A 94 -6.67 5.34 1.23
C ILE A 94 -5.68 6.51 1.24
N ILE A 95 -4.57 6.38 0.52
CA ILE A 95 -3.57 7.44 0.39
C ILE A 95 -4.16 8.69 -0.29
N GLY A 96 -5.11 8.48 -1.22
CA GLY A 96 -5.88 9.56 -1.84
C GLY A 96 -5.05 10.45 -2.77
N ASP A 97 -3.87 10.00 -3.19
CA ASP A 97 -3.00 10.79 -4.06
C ASP A 97 -3.47 10.70 -5.52
N LYS A 98 -3.93 11.83 -6.06
CA LYS A 98 -4.44 11.94 -7.44
C LYS A 98 -3.42 11.47 -8.50
N ARG A 99 -2.11 11.44 -8.20
CA ARG A 99 -1.07 10.92 -9.10
C ARG A 99 -1.21 9.43 -9.39
N ALA A 100 -1.89 8.67 -8.51
CA ALA A 100 -2.13 7.25 -8.69
C ALA A 100 -3.22 6.93 -9.72
N LEU A 101 -4.12 7.88 -10.01
CA LEU A 101 -5.34 7.63 -10.79
C LEU A 101 -5.04 7.06 -12.18
N SER A 102 -4.05 7.62 -12.88
CA SER A 102 -3.67 7.13 -14.22
C SER A 102 -3.15 5.69 -14.18
N ALA A 103 -2.44 5.29 -13.12
CA ALA A 103 -1.95 3.92 -12.97
C ALA A 103 -3.10 2.95 -12.73
N ILE A 104 -4.07 3.34 -11.90
CA ILE A 104 -5.28 2.56 -11.58
C ILE A 104 -6.17 2.41 -12.82
N GLU A 105 -6.35 3.48 -13.61
CA GLU A 105 -7.10 3.43 -14.87
C GLU A 105 -6.44 2.50 -15.91
N SER A 106 -5.11 2.51 -16.01
CA SER A 106 -4.39 1.54 -16.86
C SER A 106 -4.63 0.12 -16.39
N ALA A 107 -4.49 -0.13 -15.08
CA ALA A 107 -4.71 -1.45 -14.49
C ALA A 107 -6.15 -1.94 -14.72
N TYR A 108 -7.17 -1.07 -14.57
CA TYR A 108 -8.57 -1.42 -14.83
C TYR A 108 -8.83 -1.87 -16.27
N ASN A 109 -8.16 -1.23 -17.24
CA ASN A 109 -8.32 -1.56 -18.65
C ASN A 109 -7.60 -2.85 -19.04
N GLU A 110 -6.52 -3.20 -18.34
CA GLU A 110 -5.71 -4.40 -18.59
C GLU A 110 -6.16 -5.61 -17.75
N GLU A 111 -6.95 -5.40 -16.69
CA GLU A 111 -7.36 -6.44 -15.75
C GLU A 111 -8.37 -7.43 -16.35
N ASN A 112 -8.12 -8.71 -16.15
CA ASN A 112 -8.92 -9.83 -16.64
C ASN A 112 -9.57 -10.65 -15.53
N VAL A 113 -9.22 -10.42 -14.27
CA VAL A 113 -9.84 -11.04 -13.10
C VAL A 113 -10.99 -10.17 -12.63
N GLU A 114 -12.22 -10.59 -12.93
CA GLU A 114 -13.44 -9.79 -12.69
C GLU A 114 -13.55 -9.20 -11.26
N PRO A 115 -13.30 -9.96 -10.17
CA PRO A 115 -13.31 -9.37 -8.83
C PRO A 115 -12.31 -8.21 -8.64
N VAL A 116 -11.11 -8.31 -9.22
CA VAL A 116 -10.09 -7.25 -9.12
C VAL A 116 -10.48 -6.06 -9.98
N ARG A 117 -11.02 -6.32 -11.17
CA ARG A 117 -11.50 -5.27 -12.07
C ARG A 117 -12.62 -4.45 -11.44
N GLN A 118 -13.54 -5.10 -10.71
CA GLN A 118 -14.58 -4.42 -9.95
C GLN A 118 -13.97 -3.48 -8.89
N VAL A 119 -13.02 -3.97 -8.08
CA VAL A 119 -12.33 -3.15 -7.07
C VAL A 119 -11.66 -1.93 -7.71
N LEU A 120 -10.93 -2.13 -8.80
CA LEU A 120 -10.29 -1.03 -9.54
C LEU A 120 -11.32 0.02 -10.02
N GLY A 121 -12.47 -0.42 -10.52
CA GLY A 121 -13.57 0.45 -10.93
C GLY A 121 -14.15 1.27 -9.78
N ASP A 122 -14.42 0.62 -8.65
CA ASP A 122 -14.95 1.25 -7.43
C ASP A 122 -13.98 2.30 -6.88
N VAL A 123 -12.68 1.99 -6.89
CA VAL A 123 -11.60 2.91 -6.49
C VAL A 123 -11.55 4.12 -7.43
N ILE A 124 -11.58 3.92 -8.75
CA ILE A 124 -11.60 5.02 -9.74
C ILE A 124 -12.78 5.95 -9.50
N GLN A 125 -13.98 5.40 -9.32
CA GLN A 125 -15.18 6.17 -9.04
C GLN A 125 -15.04 6.98 -7.75
N THR A 126 -14.56 6.33 -6.68
CA THR A 126 -14.41 6.97 -5.36
C THR A 126 -13.39 8.09 -5.39
N MET A 127 -12.22 7.87 -6.01
CA MET A 127 -11.20 8.90 -6.13
C MET A 127 -11.70 10.09 -6.94
N LYS A 128 -12.37 9.86 -8.07
CA LYS A 128 -12.96 10.94 -8.91
C LYS A 128 -14.03 11.75 -8.18
N ALA A 129 -14.85 11.10 -7.35
CA ALA A 129 -15.89 11.78 -6.56
C ALA A 129 -15.33 12.69 -5.47
N ARG A 130 -14.10 12.46 -5.00
CA ARG A 130 -13.42 13.27 -3.98
C ARG A 130 -12.54 14.40 -4.58
N MET A 131 -12.47 14.53 -5.91
CA MET A 131 -11.60 15.50 -6.59
C MET A 131 -12.16 16.92 -6.60
#